data_AF-A0A4W3HTT3-F1
#
_entry.id   AF-A0A4W3HTT3-F1
#
_cell.length_a   1.000
_cell.length_b   1.000
_cell.length_c   1.000
_cell.angle_alpha   90.00
_cell.angle_beta   90.00
_cell.angle_gamma   90.00
#
_symmetry.space_group_name_H-M   'P 1'
#
loop_
_entity.id
_entity.type
_entity.pdbx_description
1 polymer ?
#
loop_
_entity_poly.entity_id
_entity_poly.type
_entity_poly.pdbx_seq_one_letter_code
_entity_poly.pdbx_strand_id
1 'polypeptide(L)'
;LFPLYSPSPCSCPPSLPPSLPLSLYPPPLPLPLPLCVGADPYVIIRCEGTKVCSPVHKDTVDPEFNVKGIFYRKKPNQPLRIEIWNKNLLKDDFLGQVTLPSDPTDLQSQHTLHLRDKSDRQVNDLPGYIGVYVVTSKVLNSI
;
A
#
# COMPACT_ATOMS: atom_id res chain seq x y z
N LEU A 1 50.83 78.93 11.67
CA LEU A 1 50.30 78.20 10.49
C LEU A 1 48.80 78.01 10.70
N PHE A 2 47.99 78.53 9.77
CA PHE A 2 46.53 78.40 9.62
C PHE A 2 46.09 76.93 9.39
N PRO A 3 44.79 76.51 9.47
CA PRO A 3 43.57 77.23 9.02
C PRO A 3 42.34 77.10 9.95
N LEU A 4 41.24 77.88 9.91
CA LEU A 4 40.34 78.42 8.86
C LEU A 4 39.63 77.36 8.00
N TYR A 5 38.48 76.84 8.47
CA TYR A 5 37.38 76.49 7.55
C TYR A 5 36.01 76.46 8.26
N SER A 6 35.03 77.06 7.59
CA SER A 6 33.62 77.20 7.98
C SER A 6 32.84 75.90 7.72
N PRO A 7 31.74 75.60 8.45
CA PRO A 7 30.95 74.41 8.18
C PRO A 7 29.95 74.68 7.06
N SER A 8 30.03 73.91 5.97
CA SER A 8 28.98 73.85 4.95
C SER A 8 27.99 72.74 5.32
N PRO A 9 26.69 73.01 5.50
CA PRO A 9 25.70 71.94 5.63
C PRO A 9 25.39 71.39 4.24
N CYS A 10 25.89 70.19 3.94
CA CYS A 10 25.45 69.44 2.76
C CYS A 10 24.02 68.95 3.01
N SER A 11 23.04 69.71 2.51
CA SER A 11 21.64 69.29 2.46
C SER A 11 21.48 68.19 1.42
N CYS A 12 21.27 66.94 1.86
CA CYS A 12 20.83 65.85 0.99
C CYS A 12 19.29 65.84 0.91
N PRO A 13 18.66 66.12 -0.25
CA PRO A 13 17.26 65.77 -0.45
C PRO A 13 17.11 64.29 -0.85
N PRO A 14 15.95 63.68 -0.53
CA PRO A 14 15.78 62.24 -0.48
C PRO A 14 15.33 61.70 -1.83
N SER A 15 16.01 60.71 -2.39
CA SER A 15 15.44 59.98 -3.51
C SER A 15 16.02 58.59 -3.63
N LEU A 16 15.31 57.62 -3.05
CA LEU A 16 15.03 56.37 -3.77
C LEU A 16 13.82 55.68 -3.12
N PRO A 17 12.70 55.47 -3.82
CA PRO A 17 11.88 54.30 -3.55
C PRO A 17 12.57 53.07 -4.16
N PRO A 18 12.55 51.91 -3.49
CA PRO A 18 13.16 50.70 -3.98
C PRO A 18 12.28 50.10 -5.08
N SER A 19 12.67 50.21 -6.35
CA SER A 19 12.09 49.37 -7.38
C SER A 19 12.76 48.00 -7.32
N LEU A 20 12.28 47.15 -6.43
CA LEU A 20 12.56 45.71 -6.51
C LEU A 20 11.93 45.19 -7.81
N PRO A 21 12.66 44.42 -8.64
CA PRO A 21 12.01 43.69 -9.71
C PRO A 21 11.03 42.71 -9.07
N LEU A 22 9.75 42.83 -9.41
CA LEU A 22 8.73 41.84 -9.12
C LEU A 22 9.17 40.51 -9.74
N SER A 23 9.76 39.63 -8.93
CA SER A 23 10.01 38.27 -9.34
C SER A 23 8.68 37.53 -9.31
N LEU A 24 7.94 37.60 -10.43
CA LEU A 24 6.81 36.72 -10.68
C LEU A 24 7.35 35.34 -11.08
N TYR A 25 8.03 34.67 -10.15
CA TYR A 25 8.08 33.22 -10.22
C TYR A 25 6.69 32.71 -9.84
N PRO A 26 6.06 31.83 -10.64
CA PRO A 26 4.80 31.23 -10.24
C PRO A 26 5.02 30.48 -8.92
N PRO A 27 4.01 30.43 -8.02
CA PRO A 27 4.10 29.57 -6.85
C PRO A 27 4.42 28.16 -7.35
N PRO A 28 5.27 27.37 -6.65
CA PRO A 28 5.44 25.98 -6.99
C PRO A 28 4.04 25.36 -7.02
N LEU A 29 3.64 24.88 -8.20
CA LEU A 29 2.42 24.10 -8.32
C LEU A 29 2.50 23.04 -7.22
N PRO A 30 1.50 22.92 -6.33
CA PRO A 30 1.41 21.69 -5.57
C PRO A 30 1.30 20.61 -6.62
N LEU A 31 2.27 19.70 -6.68
CA LEU A 31 2.06 18.39 -7.25
C LEU A 31 1.38 17.60 -6.12
N PRO A 32 0.04 17.41 -6.13
CA PRO A 32 -0.53 16.44 -5.23
C PRO A 32 -0.38 15.10 -5.93
N LEU A 33 0.69 14.37 -5.66
CA LEU A 33 0.62 12.94 -5.37
C LEU A 33 1.94 12.60 -4.68
N PRO A 34 1.92 12.13 -3.43
CA PRO A 34 3.05 11.34 -3.00
C PRO A 34 3.08 10.11 -3.92
N LEU A 35 4.02 10.06 -4.86
CA LEU A 35 4.18 8.95 -5.80
C LEU A 35 4.74 7.67 -5.15
N CYS A 36 4.65 7.57 -3.82
CA CYS A 36 4.92 6.39 -3.01
C CYS A 36 4.49 6.69 -1.55
N VAL A 37 3.19 6.86 -1.33
CA VAL A 37 2.59 6.65 -0.01
C VAL A 37 1.94 5.29 -0.09
N GLY A 38 2.17 4.47 0.95
CA GLY A 38 2.11 3.03 0.99
C GLY A 38 0.92 2.37 0.31
N ALA A 39 1.05 1.06 0.08
CA ALA A 39 -0.05 0.29 -0.48
C ALA A 39 -1.27 0.38 0.45
N ASP A 40 -2.45 0.24 -0.15
CA ASP A 40 -3.71 0.07 0.56
C ASP A 40 -4.17 -1.40 0.47
N PRO A 41 -3.45 -2.38 1.06
CA PRO A 41 -3.69 -3.78 0.79
C PRO A 41 -4.98 -4.30 1.46
N TYR A 42 -5.61 -5.25 0.78
CA TYR A 42 -6.71 -6.07 1.30
C TYR A 42 -6.65 -7.50 0.74
N VAL A 43 -7.25 -8.44 1.46
CA VAL A 43 -7.27 -9.86 1.11
C VAL A 43 -8.66 -10.31 0.72
N ILE A 44 -8.75 -11.15 -0.30
CA ILE A 44 -9.95 -11.90 -0.67
C ILE A 44 -9.65 -13.39 -0.54
N ILE A 45 -10.38 -14.07 0.36
CA ILE A 45 -10.35 -15.52 0.52
C ILE A 45 -11.52 -16.10 -0.27
N ARG A 46 -11.25 -16.98 -1.23
CA ARG A 46 -12.26 -17.64 -2.08
C ARG A 46 -12.25 -19.15 -1.87
N CYS A 47 -13.42 -19.71 -1.64
CA CYS A 47 -13.63 -21.15 -1.47
C CYS A 47 -14.96 -21.56 -2.11
N GLU A 48 -14.94 -22.47 -3.09
CA GLU A 48 -16.15 -23.05 -3.72
C GLU A 48 -17.21 -22.01 -4.17
N GLY A 49 -16.77 -20.83 -4.63
CA GLY A 49 -17.67 -19.74 -5.05
C GLY A 49 -18.11 -18.80 -3.94
N THR A 50 -17.84 -19.12 -2.67
CA THR A 50 -17.98 -18.19 -1.54
C THR A 50 -16.70 -17.36 -1.40
N LYS A 51 -16.84 -16.11 -0.98
CA LYS A 51 -15.69 -15.24 -0.69
C LYS A 51 -15.87 -14.47 0.62
N VAL A 52 -14.75 -14.23 1.29
CA VAL A 52 -14.63 -13.31 2.43
C VAL A 52 -13.56 -12.28 2.07
N CYS A 53 -13.84 -11.01 2.34
CA CYS A 53 -12.90 -9.92 2.09
C CYS A 53 -12.49 -9.29 3.42
N SER A 54 -11.20 -8.96 3.57
CA SER A 54 -10.74 -8.14 4.69
C SER A 54 -11.10 -6.66 4.49
N PRO A 55 -11.04 -5.84 5.55
CA PRO A 55 -10.91 -4.40 5.41
C PRO A 55 -9.66 -4.03 4.61
N VAL A 56 -9.69 -2.84 4.02
CA VAL A 56 -8.54 -2.20 3.38
C VAL A 56 -7.69 -1.57 4.48
N HIS A 57 -6.41 -1.92 4.51
CA HIS A 57 -5.42 -1.28 5.38
C HIS A 57 -4.79 -0.17 4.59
N LYS A 58 -4.73 1.06 5.11
CA LYS A 58 -4.24 2.19 4.34
C LYS A 58 -2.75 2.43 4.60
N ASP A 59 -2.02 2.85 3.58
CA ASP A 59 -0.63 3.32 3.67
C ASP A 59 0.29 2.34 4.42
N THR A 60 0.23 1.05 4.08
CA THR A 60 1.05 0.01 4.70
C THR A 60 1.55 -1.04 3.71
N VAL A 61 2.77 -1.52 3.93
CA VAL A 61 3.39 -2.63 3.20
C VAL A 61 3.46 -3.92 4.01
N ASP A 62 3.11 -3.87 5.30
CA ASP A 62 3.06 -5.01 6.21
C ASP A 62 1.69 -5.04 6.93
N PRO A 63 0.61 -5.37 6.22
CA PRO A 63 -0.75 -5.36 6.75
C PRO A 63 -1.07 -6.57 7.63
N GLU A 64 -1.54 -6.33 8.85
CA GLU A 64 -2.15 -7.35 9.68
C GLU A 64 -3.64 -7.54 9.36
N PHE A 65 -3.94 -8.33 8.32
CA PHE A 65 -5.33 -8.46 7.85
C PHE A 65 -6.32 -9.00 8.88
N ASN A 66 -5.87 -9.86 9.80
CA ASN A 66 -6.66 -10.47 10.88
C ASN A 66 -8.04 -11.02 10.45
N VAL A 67 -8.17 -11.37 9.16
CA VAL A 67 -9.43 -11.83 8.56
C VAL A 67 -9.61 -13.32 8.83
N LYS A 68 -10.81 -13.69 9.28
CA LYS A 68 -11.18 -15.08 9.55
C LYS A 68 -12.45 -15.40 8.77
N GLY A 69 -12.50 -16.59 8.22
CA GLY A 69 -13.65 -17.08 7.46
C GLY A 69 -13.88 -18.56 7.73
N ILE A 70 -15.12 -18.93 7.98
CA ILE A 70 -15.55 -20.33 8.04
C ILE A 70 -16.20 -20.65 6.70
N PHE A 71 -15.60 -21.60 5.98
CA PHE A 71 -16.10 -22.05 4.68
C PHE A 71 -16.57 -23.48 4.78
N TYR A 72 -17.86 -23.70 4.54
CA TYR A 72 -18.44 -25.03 4.43
C TYR A 72 -18.20 -25.57 3.03
N ARG A 73 -17.29 -26.54 2.91
CA ARG A 73 -16.92 -27.16 1.64
C ARG A 73 -17.78 -28.38 1.35
N LYS A 74 -18.48 -28.38 0.22
CA LYS A 74 -19.16 -29.56 -0.32
C LYS A 74 -18.23 -30.42 -1.18
N LYS A 75 -17.20 -29.80 -1.77
CA LYS A 75 -16.25 -30.42 -2.68
C LYS A 75 -14.83 -30.26 -2.11
N PRO A 76 -14.40 -31.13 -1.17
CA PRO A 76 -13.09 -31.04 -0.52
C PRO A 76 -11.89 -31.27 -1.46
N ASN A 77 -12.12 -31.41 -2.77
CA ASN A 77 -11.05 -31.45 -3.77
C ASN A 77 -10.81 -30.06 -4.40
N GLN A 78 -11.67 -29.07 -4.14
CA GLN A 78 -11.46 -27.70 -4.61
C GLN A 78 -10.50 -26.96 -3.69
N PRO A 79 -9.44 -26.33 -4.22
CA PRO A 79 -8.47 -25.63 -3.41
C PRO A 79 -9.01 -24.31 -2.88
N LEU A 80 -8.48 -23.89 -1.73
CA LEU A 80 -8.73 -22.57 -1.16
C LEU A 80 -7.79 -21.56 -1.84
N ARG A 81 -8.33 -20.44 -2.31
CA ARG A 81 -7.55 -19.38 -2.96
C ARG A 81 -7.57 -18.13 -2.11
N ILE A 82 -6.40 -17.54 -1.90
CA ILE A 82 -6.24 -16.30 -1.13
C ILE A 82 -5.56 -15.29 -2.04
N GLU A 83 -6.21 -14.18 -2.30
CA GLU A 83 -5.74 -13.11 -3.21
C GLU A 83 -5.45 -11.85 -2.41
N ILE A 84 -4.34 -11.19 -2.72
CA ILE A 84 -3.92 -9.93 -2.13
C ILE A 84 -4.05 -8.87 -3.21
N TRP A 85 -4.67 -7.75 -2.86
CA TRP A 85 -4.95 -6.64 -3.77
C TRP A 85 -4.56 -5.32 -3.12
N ASN A 86 -4.11 -4.36 -3.91
CA ASN A 86 -3.88 -2.99 -3.51
C ASN A 86 -5.06 -2.12 -3.96
N LYS A 87 -5.74 -1.47 -3.02
CA LYS A 87 -6.84 -0.56 -3.33
C LYS A 87 -6.27 0.72 -3.96
N ASN A 88 -6.76 1.10 -5.14
CA ASN A 88 -6.43 2.39 -5.73
C ASN A 88 -7.69 3.17 -6.11
N LEU A 89 -7.53 4.46 -6.38
CA LEU A 89 -8.63 5.36 -6.77
C LEU A 89 -9.31 4.96 -8.09
N LEU A 90 -8.53 4.46 -9.05
CA LEU A 90 -9.03 4.11 -10.39
C LEU A 90 -9.28 2.60 -10.55
N LYS A 91 -8.27 1.78 -10.23
CA LYS A 91 -8.32 0.34 -10.40
C LYS A 91 -7.41 -0.34 -9.39
N ASP A 92 -7.95 -1.35 -8.72
CA ASP A 92 -7.20 -2.11 -7.73
C ASP A 92 -6.15 -2.99 -8.43
N ASP A 93 -4.92 -2.93 -7.92
CA ASP A 93 -3.81 -3.71 -8.45
C ASP A 93 -3.75 -5.08 -7.77
N PHE A 94 -3.51 -6.12 -8.56
CA PHE A 94 -3.32 -7.46 -8.03
C PHE A 94 -1.87 -7.59 -7.51
N LEU A 95 -1.71 -7.88 -6.22
CA LEU A 95 -0.40 -8.03 -5.59
C LEU A 95 0.07 -9.50 -5.55
N GLY A 96 -0.85 -10.45 -5.62
CA GLY A 96 -0.50 -11.87 -5.68
C GLY A 96 -1.61 -12.79 -5.17
N GLN A 97 -1.41 -14.09 -5.37
CA GLN A 97 -2.30 -15.13 -4.88
C GLN A 97 -1.51 -16.31 -4.32
N VAL A 98 -2.12 -16.98 -3.36
CA VAL A 98 -1.70 -18.31 -2.91
C VAL A 98 -2.87 -19.27 -3.02
N THR A 99 -2.56 -20.48 -3.47
CA THR A 99 -3.54 -21.57 -3.56
C THR A 99 -3.12 -22.65 -2.58
N LEU A 100 -4.01 -22.94 -1.63
CA LEU A 100 -3.84 -23.98 -0.64
C LEU A 100 -4.57 -25.25 -1.10
N PRO A 101 -3.87 -26.41 -1.15
CA PRO A 101 -4.52 -27.67 -1.43
C PRO A 101 -5.52 -27.99 -0.33
N SER A 102 -6.55 -28.75 -0.68
CA SER A 102 -7.61 -29.11 0.25
C SER A 102 -7.32 -30.41 1.01
N ASP A 103 -6.05 -30.84 1.01
CA ASP A 103 -5.62 -32.06 1.70
C ASP A 103 -5.51 -31.77 3.21
N PRO A 104 -6.32 -32.45 4.05
CA PRO A 104 -6.24 -32.30 5.50
C PRO A 104 -5.09 -33.10 6.14
N THR A 105 -4.26 -33.78 5.32
CA THR A 105 -3.07 -34.50 5.80
C THR A 105 -1.92 -33.55 6.13
N ASP A 106 -1.98 -32.30 5.66
CA ASP A 106 -1.02 -31.27 6.04
C ASP A 106 -1.40 -30.73 7.43
N LEU A 107 -0.94 -31.44 8.47
CA LEU A 107 -1.23 -31.19 9.89
C LEU A 107 -0.68 -29.85 10.39
N GLN A 108 0.10 -29.13 9.58
CA GLN A 108 0.54 -27.79 9.90
C GLN A 108 -0.61 -26.81 9.69
N SER A 109 -1.30 -26.47 10.77
CA SER A 109 -2.36 -25.46 10.71
C SER A 109 -1.85 -24.07 10.30
N GLN A 110 -0.55 -23.78 10.43
CA GLN A 110 0.06 -22.51 10.01
C GLN A 110 0.97 -22.70 8.80
N HIS A 111 0.78 -21.87 7.77
CA HIS A 111 1.61 -21.86 6.56
C HIS A 111 2.09 -20.44 6.28
N THR A 112 3.35 -20.29 5.87
CA THR A 112 3.87 -19.06 5.27
C THR A 112 4.09 -19.32 3.79
N LEU A 113 3.35 -18.61 2.92
CA LEU A 113 3.31 -18.91 1.49
C LEU A 113 3.80 -17.71 0.68
N HIS A 114 4.62 -17.98 -0.33
CA HIS A 114 5.05 -16.96 -1.30
C HIS A 114 3.92 -16.55 -2.23
N LEU A 115 3.79 -15.25 -2.43
CA LEU A 115 2.81 -14.69 -3.37
C LEU A 115 3.19 -15.07 -4.80
N ARG A 116 2.19 -15.53 -5.57
CA ARG A 116 2.34 -15.90 -6.97
C ARG A 116 1.51 -14.99 -7.87
N ASP A 117 2.00 -14.75 -9.07
CA ASP A 117 1.26 -14.03 -10.11
C ASP A 117 0.03 -14.85 -10.58
N LYS A 118 -0.91 -14.19 -11.25
CA LYS A 118 -2.08 -14.80 -11.87
C LYS A 118 -1.72 -15.62 -13.13
N SER A 119 -0.57 -15.36 -13.74
CA SER A 119 -0.01 -16.07 -14.88
C SER A 119 0.56 -17.43 -14.46
N ASP A 120 0.13 -18.50 -15.14
CA ASP A 120 0.58 -19.90 -14.98
C ASP A 120 2.09 -20.10 -15.29
N ARG A 121 2.77 -19.04 -15.75
CA ARG A 121 4.23 -19.04 -15.85
C ARG A 121 4.82 -18.89 -14.44
N GLN A 122 5.12 -20.02 -13.82
CA GLN A 122 5.84 -20.23 -12.54
C GLN A 122 7.17 -19.46 -12.37
N VAL A 123 7.54 -18.53 -13.26
CA VAL A 123 8.83 -17.84 -13.28
C VAL A 123 8.85 -16.60 -12.40
N ASN A 124 7.70 -16.12 -11.93
CA ASN A 124 7.61 -14.88 -11.16
C ASN A 124 7.16 -15.16 -9.73
N ASP A 125 8.10 -15.60 -8.88
CA ASP A 125 7.93 -15.44 -7.43
C ASP A 125 7.82 -13.94 -7.15
N LEU A 126 6.64 -13.50 -6.69
CA LEU A 126 6.45 -12.11 -6.34
C LEU A 126 7.14 -11.85 -4.99
N PRO A 127 7.78 -10.69 -4.80
CA PRO A 127 8.32 -10.33 -3.51
C PRO A 127 7.16 -10.20 -2.51
N GLY A 128 7.18 -11.03 -1.47
CA GLY A 128 6.17 -11.03 -0.42
C GLY A 128 5.74 -12.44 0.01
N TYR A 129 5.31 -12.54 1.26
CA TYR A 129 4.77 -13.75 1.83
C TYR A 129 3.50 -13.44 2.61
N ILE A 130 2.67 -14.45 2.79
CA ILE A 130 1.47 -14.35 3.64
C ILE A 130 1.47 -15.50 4.64
N GLY A 131 1.31 -15.15 5.92
CA GLY A 131 1.07 -16.10 7.00
C GLY A 131 -0.43 -16.42 7.07
N VAL A 132 -0.77 -17.70 7.02
CA VAL A 132 -2.16 -18.16 7.04
C VAL A 132 -2.33 -19.30 8.03
N TYR A 133 -3.39 -19.22 8.83
CA TYR A 133 -3.79 -20.28 9.74
C TYR A 133 -5.05 -20.96 9.22
N VAL A 134 -4.95 -22.22 8.83
CA VAL A 134 -6.02 -23.02 8.26
C VAL A 134 -6.24 -24.26 9.10
N VAL A 135 -7.45 -24.39 9.65
CA VAL A 135 -7.91 -25.59 10.35
C VAL A 135 -8.97 -26.24 9.49
N THR A 136 -8.69 -27.45 9.03
CA THR A 136 -9.65 -28.28 8.30
C THR A 136 -10.09 -29.41 9.22
N SER A 137 -11.40 -29.52 9.47
CA SER A 137 -11.95 -30.62 10.26
C SER A 137 -12.77 -31.54 9.38
N LYS A 138 -12.43 -32.83 9.38
CA LYS A 138 -13.21 -33.92 8.79
C LYS A 138 -14.06 -34.55 9.90
N VAL A 139 -15.01 -33.83 10.50
CA VAL A 139 -16.02 -34.51 11.33
C VAL A 139 -17.01 -35.17 10.38
N LEU A 140 -16.71 -36.42 10.00
CA LEU A 140 -17.74 -37.36 9.58
C LEU A 140 -18.37 -37.88 10.87
N ASN A 141 -19.52 -37.32 11.26
CA ASN A 141 -20.41 -38.03 12.18
C ASN A 141 -20.96 -39.24 11.40
N SER A 142 -20.24 -40.35 11.40
CA SER A 142 -20.85 -41.65 11.15
C SER A 142 -21.60 -42.03 12.43
N ILE A 143 -22.91 -41.80 12.43
CA ILE A 143 -23.84 -42.45 13.37
C ILE A 143 -24.31 -43.73 12.70
#